data_AF-A0A2D4N4J3-F1
#
_entry.id   AF-A0A2D4N4J3-F1
#
_cell.length_a   1.000
_cell.length_b   1.000
_cell.length_c   1.000
_cell.angle_alpha   90.00
_cell.angle_beta   90.00
_cell.angle_gamma   90.00
#
_symmetry.space_group_name_H-M   'P 1'
#
loop_
_entity.id
_entity.type
_entity.pdbx_description
1 polymer ?
#
loop_
_entity_poly.entity_id
_entity_poly.type
_entity_poly.pdbx_seq_one_letter_code
_entity_poly.pdbx_strand_id
1 'polypeptide(L)'
;MNLNMEATGTDEVEKIKSKFISAWNNMKYGWVLKTKTYFSRNSPVFLLGKCYHFKSDEPSDQSPNGSCDDMTEEKFSRNVEEFRKDFISRIWLTYREEFPQIKGSVLTTDCGWGCTLRTGQMLLAQGLILHFLGRDWTWANAFVFENPESESWTTQTVKKLTASLETSLIGEREFRNQSNHPKSPIHIRENEESIQEQYHRRIISWFADSPFANFGLHRLIEYGRKSGKTAGDWYGPAVVAHLLRKAVEKARDTELQGLTIYVAQDCTVYKSDVIDALCPFTDSGMTGAKSVIILIPVRLGGERTNMEYFEFVKGILSLDYCIGIIGGKPKQSYYFAGFQDDSLIYMDPHYCQSFIDVSVKDFPLESFHCPSPKKMSFKKMDPSCTIGLYCRDVQGFERTAEEITKVNF
;
A
#
# COMPACT_ATOMS: atom_id res chain seq x y z
N MET A 1 24.71 -11.24 47.14
CA MET A 1 23.61 -11.99 46.50
C MET A 1 22.42 -11.10 46.09
N ASN A 2 22.49 -9.76 46.09
CA ASN A 2 21.31 -8.89 45.87
C ASN A 2 21.32 -8.04 44.58
N LEU A 3 22.25 -8.24 43.64
CA LEU A 3 22.27 -7.47 42.37
C LEU A 3 21.46 -8.12 41.24
N ASN A 4 21.01 -9.38 41.39
CA ASN A 4 20.22 -10.08 40.36
C ASN A 4 18.71 -9.98 40.55
N MET A 5 18.20 -9.55 41.72
CA MET A 5 16.76 -9.49 42.00
C MET A 5 16.12 -8.17 41.55
N GLU A 6 16.85 -7.04 41.59
CA GLU A 6 16.35 -5.75 41.09
C GLU A 6 16.21 -5.72 39.57
N ALA A 7 17.18 -6.29 38.84
CA ALA A 7 17.15 -6.33 37.37
C ALA A 7 16.00 -7.20 36.82
N THR A 8 15.66 -8.31 37.50
CA THR A 8 14.55 -9.18 37.11
C THR A 8 13.19 -8.54 37.42
N GLY A 9 13.07 -7.80 38.54
CA GLY A 9 11.83 -7.13 38.90
C GLY A 9 11.48 -5.96 37.98
N THR A 10 12.48 -5.21 37.52
CA THR A 10 12.28 -4.14 36.52
C THR A 10 11.89 -4.70 35.15
N ASP A 11 12.50 -5.80 34.72
CA ASP A 11 12.21 -6.44 33.43
C ASP A 11 10.80 -7.07 33.39
N GLU A 12 10.35 -7.68 34.49
CA GLU A 12 8.96 -8.15 34.60
C GLU A 12 7.94 -7.02 34.58
N VAL A 13 8.22 -5.91 35.27
CA VAL A 13 7.36 -4.72 35.27
C VAL A 13 7.31 -4.09 33.88
N GLU A 14 8.42 -4.02 33.15
CA GLU A 14 8.45 -3.53 31.76
C GLU A 14 7.68 -4.45 30.80
N LYS A 15 7.79 -5.77 30.99
CA LYS A 15 7.04 -6.77 30.22
C LYS A 15 5.54 -6.71 30.49
N ILE A 16 5.13 -6.46 31.73
CA ILE A 16 3.71 -6.27 32.08
C ILE A 16 3.19 -4.95 31.50
N LYS A 17 3.97 -3.86 31.60
CA LYS A 17 3.65 -2.56 30.99
C LYS A 17 3.50 -2.68 29.47
N SER A 18 4.41 -3.39 28.80
CA SER A 18 4.35 -3.57 27.34
C SER A 18 3.13 -4.37 26.91
N LYS A 19 2.78 -5.43 27.64
CA LYS A 19 1.54 -6.21 27.43
C LYS A 19 0.28 -5.37 27.66
N PHE A 20 0.25 -4.55 28.71
CA PHE A 20 -0.90 -3.69 29.00
C PHE A 20 -1.09 -2.59 27.94
N ILE A 21 0.00 -1.94 27.54
CA ILE A 21 0.00 -0.92 26.48
C ILE A 21 -0.42 -1.55 25.15
N SER A 22 0.06 -2.76 24.85
CA SER A 22 -0.37 -3.54 23.70
C SER A 22 -1.88 -3.78 23.73
N ALA A 23 -2.42 -4.33 24.82
CA ALA A 23 -3.85 -4.59 24.95
C ALA A 23 -4.70 -3.32 24.82
N TRP A 24 -4.26 -2.21 25.42
CA TRP A 24 -4.92 -0.91 25.29
C TRP A 24 -4.91 -0.38 23.85
N ASN A 25 -3.77 -0.49 23.16
CA ASN A 25 -3.67 -0.07 21.76
C ASN A 25 -4.55 -0.92 20.86
N ASN A 26 -4.61 -2.23 21.06
CA ASN A 26 -5.46 -3.12 20.28
C ASN A 26 -6.94 -2.73 20.47
N MET A 27 -7.35 -2.43 21.71
CA MET A 27 -8.70 -1.96 21.99
C MET A 27 -9.00 -0.58 21.37
N LYS A 28 -8.03 0.34 21.37
CA LYS A 28 -8.17 1.67 20.75
C LYS A 28 -8.26 1.62 19.23
N TYR A 29 -7.47 0.75 18.59
CA TYR A 29 -7.32 0.67 17.14
C TYR A 29 -8.15 -0.44 16.49
N GLY A 30 -8.84 -1.29 17.26
CA GLY A 30 -9.72 -2.35 16.75
C GLY A 30 -11.07 -1.87 16.23
N TRP A 31 -11.46 -0.61 16.49
CA TRP A 31 -12.74 -0.06 16.03
C TRP A 31 -12.61 0.59 14.65
N VAL A 32 -13.04 -0.12 13.60
CA VAL A 32 -13.21 0.47 12.26
C VAL A 32 -14.48 1.30 12.21
N LEU A 33 -14.43 2.54 12.72
CA LEU A 33 -15.50 3.52 12.46
C LEU A 33 -15.49 3.82 10.95
N LYS A 34 -16.52 3.34 10.23
CA LYS A 34 -16.81 3.71 8.84
C LYS A 34 -17.23 5.19 8.80
N THR A 35 -16.27 6.11 8.88
CA THR A 35 -16.53 7.53 8.64
C THR A 35 -16.73 7.73 7.15
N LYS A 36 -17.94 8.17 6.74
CA LYS A 36 -18.24 8.48 5.35
C LYS A 36 -17.42 9.70 4.92
N THR A 37 -16.55 9.52 3.93
CA THR A 37 -15.77 10.61 3.34
C THR A 37 -16.56 11.23 2.20
N TYR A 38 -16.72 12.55 2.23
CA TYR A 38 -17.45 13.30 1.21
C TYR A 38 -16.50 13.82 0.13
N PHE A 39 -16.81 13.55 -1.13
CA PHE A 39 -16.08 14.10 -2.27
C PHE A 39 -16.91 15.15 -2.99
N SER A 40 -16.26 16.24 -3.43
CA SER A 40 -16.87 17.23 -4.30
C SER A 40 -17.26 16.57 -5.62
N ARG A 41 -18.41 16.96 -6.18
CA ARG A 41 -18.84 16.52 -7.52
C ARG A 41 -18.24 17.39 -8.62
N ASN A 42 -17.84 18.62 -8.28
CA ASN A 42 -17.43 19.64 -9.24
C ASN A 42 -15.91 19.68 -9.43
N SER A 43 -15.15 19.02 -8.56
CA SER A 43 -13.70 19.07 -8.57
C SER A 43 -13.13 17.68 -8.90
N PRO A 44 -12.11 17.59 -9.77
CA PRO A 44 -11.46 16.33 -10.08
C PRO A 44 -10.85 15.69 -8.84
N VAL A 45 -10.87 14.36 -8.81
CA VAL A 45 -10.18 13.54 -7.81
C VAL A 45 -8.95 12.94 -8.47
N PHE A 46 -7.78 13.18 -7.88
CA PHE A 46 -6.54 12.57 -8.33
C PHE A 46 -6.16 11.42 -7.40
N LEU A 47 -5.74 10.30 -7.99
CA LEU A 47 -5.25 9.13 -7.27
C LEU A 47 -4.07 8.54 -8.06
N LEU A 48 -2.84 8.69 -7.53
CA LEU A 48 -1.62 8.11 -8.09
C LEU A 48 -1.53 8.29 -9.62
N GLY A 49 -1.50 9.54 -10.09
CA GLY A 49 -1.46 9.88 -11.52
C GLY A 49 -2.79 9.93 -12.25
N LYS A 50 -3.78 9.12 -11.83
CA LYS A 50 -5.10 9.11 -12.50
C LYS A 50 -5.99 10.24 -12.01
N CYS A 51 -6.73 10.84 -12.95
CA CYS A 51 -7.71 11.89 -12.69
C CYS A 51 -9.15 11.39 -12.95
N TYR A 52 -10.03 11.58 -11.98
CA TYR A 52 -11.43 11.17 -12.02
C TYR A 52 -12.33 12.40 -11.94
N HIS A 53 -13.20 12.59 -12.94
CA HIS A 53 -14.20 13.64 -12.95
C HIS A 53 -15.56 13.03 -12.62
N PHE A 54 -16.18 13.45 -11.51
CA PHE A 54 -17.49 12.91 -11.14
C PHE A 54 -18.62 13.53 -11.96
N LYS A 55 -18.47 14.76 -12.46
CA LYS A 55 -19.43 15.38 -13.40
C LYS A 55 -18.97 15.16 -14.85
N SER A 56 -19.91 15.06 -15.80
CA SER A 56 -19.60 15.07 -17.24
C SER A 56 -19.50 16.51 -17.78
N ASP A 57 -18.46 16.80 -18.57
CA ASP A 57 -18.21 18.11 -19.18
C ASP A 57 -18.85 18.31 -20.58
N GLU A 58 -19.85 17.52 -20.96
CA GLU A 58 -20.55 17.75 -22.24
C GLU A 58 -21.39 19.04 -22.18
N PRO A 59 -21.23 19.98 -23.13
CA PRO A 59 -22.19 21.06 -23.32
C PRO A 59 -23.56 20.42 -23.58
N SER A 60 -24.59 20.92 -22.91
CA SER A 60 -25.97 20.56 -23.26
C SER A 60 -26.28 21.11 -24.65
N ASP A 61 -25.96 20.37 -25.71
CA ASP A 61 -26.62 20.55 -27.00
C ASP A 61 -28.07 20.13 -26.77
N GLN A 62 -28.90 21.13 -26.49
CA GLN A 62 -30.33 20.99 -26.30
C GLN A 62 -30.95 20.60 -27.65
N SER A 63 -30.92 19.32 -27.99
CA SER A 63 -31.89 18.76 -28.92
C SER A 63 -33.26 18.73 -28.20
N PRO A 64 -34.32 19.38 -28.71
CA PRO A 64 -35.54 19.63 -27.93
C PRO A 64 -36.40 18.40 -27.61
N ASN A 65 -36.02 17.20 -28.04
CA ASN A 65 -36.84 16.00 -27.88
C ASN A 65 -35.95 14.76 -27.72
N GLY A 66 -35.68 14.35 -26.48
CA GLY A 66 -35.03 13.08 -26.16
C GLY A 66 -34.65 12.99 -24.68
N SER A 67 -35.08 11.92 -24.00
CA SER A 67 -34.78 11.62 -22.59
C SER A 67 -33.28 11.62 -22.31
N CYS A 68 -32.77 12.68 -21.68
CA CYS A 68 -31.35 12.91 -21.46
C CYS A 68 -30.85 12.62 -20.03
N ASP A 69 -31.75 12.40 -19.06
CA ASP A 69 -31.35 12.20 -17.66
C ASP A 69 -30.61 10.88 -17.42
N ASP A 70 -31.05 9.77 -18.04
CA ASP A 70 -30.56 8.41 -17.75
C ASP A 70 -29.08 8.20 -18.12
N MET A 71 -28.64 8.71 -19.28
CA MET A 71 -27.26 8.57 -19.77
C MET A 71 -26.23 9.36 -18.95
N THR A 72 -26.64 10.49 -18.35
CA THR A 72 -25.73 11.32 -17.53
C THR A 72 -25.53 10.76 -16.14
N GLU A 73 -26.58 10.15 -15.56
CA GLU A 73 -26.53 9.49 -14.25
C GLU A 73 -25.72 8.18 -14.31
N GLU A 74 -25.84 7.41 -15.40
CA GLU A 74 -25.04 6.19 -15.63
C GLU A 74 -23.54 6.50 -15.76
N LYS A 75 -23.16 7.51 -16.56
CA LYS A 75 -21.75 7.94 -16.70
C LYS A 75 -21.18 8.49 -15.39
N PHE A 76 -22.00 9.21 -14.61
CA PHE A 76 -21.65 9.68 -13.26
C PHE A 76 -21.34 8.50 -12.33
N SER A 77 -22.24 7.50 -12.26
CA SER A 77 -22.05 6.32 -11.42
C SER A 77 -20.76 5.60 -11.79
N ARG A 78 -20.50 5.44 -13.09
CA ARG A 78 -19.30 4.77 -13.59
C ARG A 78 -17.99 5.43 -13.15
N ASN A 79 -17.85 6.75 -13.25
CA ASN A 79 -16.61 7.43 -12.85
C ASN A 79 -16.37 7.35 -11.33
N VAL A 80 -17.44 7.37 -10.52
CA VAL A 80 -17.36 7.18 -9.06
C VAL A 80 -16.96 5.74 -8.72
N GLU A 81 -17.55 4.76 -9.40
CA GLU A 81 -17.24 3.34 -9.26
C GLU A 81 -15.79 3.04 -9.69
N GLU A 82 -15.32 3.61 -10.78
CA GLU A 82 -13.94 3.47 -11.25
C GLU A 82 -12.94 4.01 -10.22
N PHE A 83 -13.19 5.20 -9.64
CA PHE A 83 -12.36 5.74 -8.57
C PHE A 83 -12.34 4.83 -7.35
N ARG A 84 -13.51 4.35 -6.90
CA ARG A 84 -13.62 3.46 -5.74
C ARG A 84 -12.89 2.15 -5.99
N LYS A 85 -13.12 1.53 -7.15
CA LYS A 85 -12.47 0.28 -7.54
C LYS A 85 -10.96 0.45 -7.51
N ASP A 86 -10.43 1.54 -8.10
CA ASP A 86 -9.00 1.80 -8.11
C ASP A 86 -8.44 2.00 -6.68
N PHE A 87 -9.10 2.79 -5.85
CA PHE A 87 -8.70 3.02 -4.46
C PHE A 87 -8.67 1.73 -3.65
N ILE A 88 -9.74 0.93 -3.69
CA ILE A 88 -9.85 -0.35 -2.96
C ILE A 88 -8.78 -1.32 -3.43
N SER A 89 -8.43 -1.28 -4.72
CA SER A 89 -7.42 -2.17 -5.30
C SER A 89 -6.01 -1.91 -4.79
N ARG A 90 -5.71 -0.74 -4.21
CA ARG A 90 -4.35 -0.49 -3.68
C ARG A 90 -4.17 -1.31 -2.39
N ILE A 91 -2.96 -1.84 -2.21
CA ILE A 91 -2.63 -2.66 -1.04
C ILE A 91 -2.59 -1.79 0.21
N TRP A 92 -3.39 -2.18 1.19
CA TRP A 92 -3.54 -1.53 2.48
C TRP A 92 -2.91 -2.38 3.58
N LEU A 93 -1.88 -1.85 4.22
CA LEU A 93 -1.17 -2.53 5.31
C LEU A 93 -1.38 -1.74 6.59
N THR A 94 -1.96 -2.40 7.58
CA THR A 94 -2.32 -1.80 8.87
C THR A 94 -1.53 -2.44 9.98
N TYR A 95 -1.73 -1.96 11.21
CA TYR A 95 -1.28 -2.70 12.36
C TYR A 95 -1.85 -4.12 12.39
N ARG A 96 -1.04 -5.04 12.91
CA ARG A 96 -1.38 -6.43 13.09
C ARG A 96 -1.07 -6.88 14.51
N GLU A 97 -1.83 -7.85 14.99
CA GLU A 97 -1.59 -8.56 16.24
C GLU A 97 -1.53 -10.06 16.01
N GLU A 98 -1.01 -10.79 17.00
CA GLU A 98 -0.90 -12.26 17.00
C GLU A 98 0.05 -12.83 15.92
N PHE A 99 0.90 -11.99 15.34
CA PHE A 99 1.98 -12.48 14.48
C PHE A 99 3.12 -13.13 15.31
N PRO A 100 3.97 -13.98 14.71
CA PRO A 100 5.12 -14.58 15.40
C PRO A 100 5.99 -13.55 16.13
N GLN A 101 6.45 -13.86 17.33
CA GLN A 101 7.22 -12.94 18.16
C GLN A 101 8.42 -12.33 17.41
N ILE A 102 8.57 -11.00 17.49
CA ILE A 102 9.70 -10.32 16.88
C ILE A 102 10.98 -10.68 17.64
N LYS A 103 12.00 -11.16 16.91
CA LYS A 103 13.28 -11.57 17.49
C LYS A 103 13.87 -10.45 18.37
N GLY A 104 14.29 -10.79 19.58
CA GLY A 104 14.89 -9.83 20.51
C GLY A 104 13.91 -8.84 21.16
N SER A 105 12.60 -9.09 21.08
CA SER A 105 11.59 -8.37 21.86
C SER A 105 10.50 -9.35 22.34
N VAL A 106 9.54 -8.87 23.13
CA VAL A 106 8.35 -9.64 23.55
C VAL A 106 7.11 -9.35 22.69
N LEU A 107 7.27 -8.58 21.62
CA LEU A 107 6.16 -8.04 20.86
C LEU A 107 5.69 -9.03 19.79
N THR A 108 4.38 -9.28 19.78
CA THR A 108 3.61 -10.01 18.76
C THR A 108 2.60 -9.10 18.06
N THR A 109 2.80 -7.78 18.18
CA THR A 109 1.99 -6.75 17.54
C THR A 109 2.82 -5.50 17.26
N ASP A 110 2.42 -4.74 16.24
CA ASP A 110 2.95 -3.41 15.95
C ASP A 110 1.99 -2.26 16.31
N CYS A 111 0.85 -2.58 16.93
CA CYS A 111 -0.19 -1.62 17.30
C CYS A 111 0.40 -0.53 18.24
N GLY A 112 0.35 0.71 17.75
CA GLY A 112 0.80 1.92 18.46
C GLY A 112 2.24 2.38 18.19
N TRP A 113 3.02 1.67 17.36
CA TRP A 113 4.39 2.06 17.04
C TRP A 113 4.83 1.79 15.60
N GLY A 114 4.23 0.80 14.90
CA GLY A 114 4.65 0.38 13.57
C GLY A 114 4.19 1.26 12.40
N CYS A 115 3.48 2.38 12.62
CA CYS A 115 2.67 2.99 11.55
C CYS A 115 3.51 3.51 10.38
N THR A 116 4.70 4.07 10.64
CA THR A 116 5.58 4.51 9.55
C THR A 116 6.18 3.33 8.77
N LEU A 117 6.39 2.18 9.40
CA LEU A 117 6.81 0.96 8.68
C LEU A 117 5.68 0.49 7.77
N ARG A 118 4.43 0.47 8.25
CA ARG A 118 3.25 0.11 7.46
C ARG A 118 3.03 1.01 6.25
N THR A 119 3.18 2.33 6.43
CA THR A 119 3.07 3.26 5.29
C THR A 119 4.20 3.07 4.30
N GLY A 120 5.43 2.81 4.75
CA GLY A 120 6.53 2.42 3.88
C GLY A 120 6.28 1.11 3.12
N GLN A 121 5.68 0.11 3.77
CA GLN A 121 5.28 -1.11 3.08
C GLN A 121 4.21 -0.82 2.02
N MET A 122 3.21 0.03 2.29
CA MET A 122 2.21 0.44 1.28
C MET A 122 2.85 1.17 0.09
N LEU A 123 3.83 2.04 0.35
CA LEU A 123 4.59 2.74 -0.70
C LEU A 123 5.33 1.75 -1.61
N LEU A 124 6.06 0.80 -1.02
CA LEU A 124 6.75 -0.24 -1.79
C LEU A 124 5.76 -1.16 -2.51
N ALA A 125 4.68 -1.57 -1.85
CA ALA A 125 3.64 -2.40 -2.44
C ALA A 125 3.05 -1.75 -3.69
N GLN A 126 2.80 -0.44 -3.66
CA GLN A 126 2.35 0.30 -4.84
C GLN A 126 3.38 0.26 -5.98
N GLY A 127 4.67 0.41 -5.67
CA GLY A 127 5.74 0.24 -6.67
C GLY A 127 5.76 -1.15 -7.30
N LEU A 128 5.53 -2.20 -6.50
CA LEU A 128 5.45 -3.58 -7.00
C LEU A 128 4.18 -3.82 -7.84
N ILE A 129 3.04 -3.23 -7.48
CA ILE A 129 1.83 -3.26 -8.30
C ILE A 129 2.14 -2.65 -9.67
N LEU A 130 2.77 -1.47 -9.73
CA LEU A 130 3.17 -0.85 -11.01
C LEU A 130 4.15 -1.72 -11.80
N HIS A 131 5.10 -2.37 -11.12
CA HIS A 131 6.13 -3.19 -11.76
C HIS A 131 5.57 -4.47 -12.40
N PHE A 132 4.73 -5.22 -11.66
CA PHE A 132 4.26 -6.54 -12.09
C PHE A 132 2.89 -6.52 -12.75
N LEU A 133 1.98 -5.65 -12.30
CA LEU A 133 0.57 -5.64 -12.72
C LEU A 133 0.20 -4.41 -13.57
N GLY A 134 0.98 -3.34 -13.47
CA GLY A 134 0.72 -2.07 -14.14
C GLY A 134 -0.27 -1.18 -13.39
N ARG A 135 -0.34 0.10 -13.79
CA ARG A 135 -1.17 1.11 -13.10
C ARG A 135 -2.67 0.85 -13.22
N ASP A 136 -3.11 0.26 -14.33
CA ASP A 136 -4.52 0.02 -14.64
C ASP A 136 -5.12 -1.23 -13.96
N TRP A 137 -4.27 -2.06 -13.36
CA TRP A 137 -4.74 -3.24 -12.65
C TRP A 137 -5.70 -2.87 -11.51
N THR A 138 -6.78 -3.65 -11.36
CA THR A 138 -7.75 -3.54 -10.27
C THR A 138 -8.07 -4.90 -9.68
N TRP A 139 -8.32 -4.94 -8.37
CA TRP A 139 -8.69 -6.15 -7.66
C TRP A 139 -10.13 -6.55 -7.97
N ALA A 140 -10.34 -7.79 -8.43
CA ALA A 140 -11.64 -8.28 -8.89
C ALA A 140 -12.74 -8.15 -7.83
N ASN A 141 -12.42 -8.42 -6.56
CA ASN A 141 -13.40 -8.40 -5.45
C ASN A 141 -13.65 -7.01 -4.86
N ALA A 142 -13.10 -5.94 -5.45
CA ALA A 142 -13.29 -4.57 -4.96
C ALA A 142 -14.79 -4.17 -4.90
N PHE A 143 -15.62 -4.68 -5.81
CA PHE A 143 -17.06 -4.38 -5.87
C PHE A 143 -17.90 -5.16 -4.85
N VAL A 144 -17.54 -6.40 -4.52
CA VAL A 144 -18.25 -7.23 -3.52
C VAL A 144 -18.13 -6.59 -2.13
N PHE A 145 -17.07 -5.82 -1.90
CA PHE A 145 -16.80 -5.12 -0.65
C PHE A 145 -17.74 -3.94 -0.36
N GLU A 146 -18.52 -3.46 -1.34
CA GLU A 146 -19.48 -2.37 -1.13
C GLU A 146 -20.70 -2.80 -0.29
N ASN A 147 -21.03 -4.10 -0.25
CA ASN A 147 -22.33 -4.57 0.24
C ASN A 147 -22.32 -5.50 1.49
N PRO A 148 -21.65 -5.18 2.61
CA PRO A 148 -21.97 -5.79 3.89
C PRO A 148 -22.94 -4.88 4.65
N GLU A 149 -24.21 -4.88 4.23
CA GLU A 149 -25.28 -4.65 5.19
C GLU A 149 -25.30 -5.85 6.16
N SER A 150 -25.11 -5.57 7.45
CA SER A 150 -25.27 -6.54 8.55
C SER A 150 -24.34 -7.79 8.50
N GLU A 151 -23.11 -7.68 9.01
CA GLU A 151 -22.53 -8.64 9.97
C GLU A 151 -21.11 -8.22 10.37
N SER A 152 -20.77 -8.41 11.65
CA SER A 152 -19.44 -8.12 12.22
C SER A 152 -18.33 -8.81 11.40
N TRP A 153 -17.24 -8.08 11.13
CA TRP A 153 -16.05 -8.54 10.39
C TRP A 153 -15.46 -9.87 10.93
N THR A 154 -15.71 -10.18 12.19
CA THR A 154 -15.30 -11.42 12.85
C THR A 154 -16.09 -12.65 12.38
N THR A 155 -17.36 -12.51 12.01
CA THR A 155 -18.26 -13.65 11.75
C THR A 155 -18.07 -14.25 10.36
N GLN A 156 -17.79 -13.40 9.35
CA GLN A 156 -17.57 -13.85 7.98
C GLN A 156 -16.25 -14.62 7.81
N THR A 157 -15.19 -14.18 8.48
CA THR A 157 -13.89 -14.85 8.47
C THR A 157 -13.98 -16.24 9.11
N VAL A 158 -14.72 -16.37 10.21
CA VAL A 158 -14.98 -17.67 10.86
C VAL A 158 -15.82 -18.57 9.95
N LYS A 159 -16.91 -18.08 9.35
CA LYS A 159 -17.74 -18.88 8.41
C LYS A 159 -16.94 -19.39 7.19
N LYS A 160 -16.04 -18.57 6.62
CA LYS A 160 -15.23 -18.94 5.45
C LYS A 160 -14.14 -19.96 5.80
N LEU A 161 -13.54 -19.84 6.98
CA LEU A 161 -12.59 -20.82 7.51
C LEU A 161 -13.27 -22.17 7.83
N THR A 162 -14.47 -22.15 8.42
CA THR A 162 -15.25 -23.37 8.66
C THR A 162 -15.64 -24.06 7.36
N ALA A 163 -16.07 -23.31 6.34
CA ALA A 163 -16.40 -23.85 5.03
C ALA A 163 -15.18 -24.45 4.31
N SER A 164 -14.00 -23.82 4.41
CA SER A 164 -12.74 -24.36 3.86
C SER A 164 -12.30 -25.65 4.58
N LEU A 165 -12.55 -25.76 5.88
CA LEU A 165 -12.30 -26.95 6.67
C LEU A 165 -13.27 -28.09 6.33
N GLU A 166 -14.56 -27.79 6.12
CA GLU A 166 -15.58 -28.76 5.68
C GLU A 166 -15.31 -29.28 4.27
N THR A 167 -14.85 -28.41 3.37
CA THR A 167 -14.48 -28.80 1.99
C THR A 167 -13.25 -29.70 1.96
N SER A 168 -12.36 -29.59 2.95
CA SER A 168 -11.21 -30.49 3.10
C SER A 168 -11.57 -31.85 3.71
N LEU A 169 -12.75 -31.99 4.33
CA LEU A 169 -13.24 -33.21 4.95
C LEU A 169 -14.17 -34.04 4.06
N ILE A 170 -14.69 -33.45 2.97
CA ILE A 170 -15.57 -34.12 2.01
C ILE A 170 -14.82 -34.26 0.68
N GLY A 171 -13.73 -35.02 0.72
CA GLY A 171 -13.13 -35.61 -0.48
C GLY A 171 -13.83 -36.94 -0.80
N GLU A 172 -14.07 -37.16 -2.09
CA GLU A 172 -14.60 -38.38 -2.75
C GLU A 172 -16.12 -38.47 -2.94
N ARG A 173 -16.59 -38.06 -4.13
CA ARG A 173 -17.30 -38.94 -5.08
C ARG A 173 -17.50 -38.30 -6.46
N GLU A 174 -17.12 -39.06 -7.48
CA GLU A 174 -17.24 -38.78 -8.92
C GLU A 174 -18.69 -38.60 -9.41
N PHE A 175 -18.92 -37.89 -10.51
CA PHE A 175 -19.28 -38.49 -11.82
C PHE A 175 -19.43 -37.47 -12.98
N ARG A 176 -19.05 -37.96 -14.17
CA ARG A 176 -18.99 -37.37 -15.52
C ARG A 176 -20.34 -36.94 -16.12
N ASN A 177 -20.37 -35.95 -17.03
CA ASN A 177 -20.39 -36.11 -18.52
C ASN A 177 -20.67 -34.80 -19.29
N GLN A 178 -20.35 -34.85 -20.58
CA GLN A 178 -19.98 -33.81 -21.57
C GLN A 178 -21.12 -32.95 -22.17
N SER A 179 -20.77 -31.79 -22.75
CA SER A 179 -21.08 -31.50 -24.17
C SER A 179 -20.12 -30.44 -24.77
N ASN A 180 -19.76 -30.65 -26.04
CA ASN A 180 -18.77 -29.89 -26.83
C ASN A 180 -19.42 -28.75 -27.62
N HIS A 181 -18.91 -27.53 -27.52
CA HIS A 181 -19.12 -26.46 -28.50
C HIS A 181 -17.88 -25.54 -28.62
N PRO A 182 -17.66 -24.88 -29.77
CA PRO A 182 -16.34 -24.42 -30.22
C PRO A 182 -15.80 -23.22 -29.42
N LYS A 183 -14.49 -23.29 -29.14
CA LYS A 183 -13.73 -22.30 -28.35
C LYS A 183 -13.67 -20.95 -29.06
N SER A 184 -14.26 -19.93 -28.45
CA SER A 184 -14.05 -18.50 -28.72
C SER A 184 -12.98 -17.95 -27.73
N PRO A 185 -12.54 -16.67 -27.79
CA PRO A 185 -11.31 -16.16 -27.15
C PRO A 185 -11.36 -16.02 -25.60
N ILE A 186 -12.25 -16.76 -24.95
CA ILE A 186 -12.49 -16.78 -23.50
C ILE A 186 -11.25 -17.32 -22.75
N HIS A 187 -10.54 -18.28 -23.34
CA HIS A 187 -9.44 -19.00 -22.69
C HIS A 187 -8.18 -18.15 -22.41
N ILE A 188 -7.99 -17.04 -23.15
CA ILE A 188 -6.84 -16.15 -22.96
C ILE A 188 -7.09 -15.20 -21.79
N ARG A 189 -8.29 -14.63 -21.70
CA ARG A 189 -8.69 -13.71 -20.60
C ARG A 189 -8.70 -14.40 -19.24
N GLU A 190 -9.25 -15.61 -19.15
CA GLU A 190 -9.26 -16.40 -17.91
C GLU A 190 -7.83 -16.72 -17.44
N ASN A 191 -6.89 -16.93 -18.36
CA ASN A 191 -5.50 -17.20 -18.05
C ASN A 191 -4.76 -15.93 -17.57
N GLU A 192 -5.02 -14.78 -18.20
CA GLU A 192 -4.47 -13.49 -17.77
C GLU A 192 -4.97 -13.06 -16.39
N GLU A 193 -6.28 -13.18 -16.13
CA GLU A 193 -6.88 -12.89 -14.81
C GLU A 193 -6.29 -13.80 -13.72
N SER A 194 -6.09 -15.09 -14.04
CA SER A 194 -5.43 -16.04 -13.13
C SER A 194 -3.98 -15.66 -12.82
N ILE A 195 -3.20 -15.22 -13.81
CA ILE A 195 -1.81 -14.78 -13.61
C ILE A 195 -1.76 -13.51 -12.77
N GLN A 196 -2.66 -12.55 -13.02
CA GLN A 196 -2.74 -11.31 -12.25
C GLN A 196 -3.11 -11.58 -10.78
N GLU A 197 -4.01 -12.52 -10.51
CA GLU A 197 -4.32 -12.93 -9.13
C GLU A 197 -3.11 -13.58 -8.45
N GLN A 198 -2.36 -14.42 -9.17
CA GLN A 198 -1.14 -15.04 -8.64
C GLN A 198 -0.09 -14.00 -8.24
N TYR A 199 0.18 -13.01 -9.11
CA TYR A 199 1.08 -11.91 -8.78
C TYR A 199 0.54 -11.04 -7.65
N HIS A 200 -0.76 -10.77 -7.61
CA HIS A 200 -1.37 -10.01 -6.52
C HIS A 200 -1.14 -10.68 -5.15
N ARG A 201 -1.45 -11.98 -5.04
CA ARG A 201 -1.19 -12.77 -3.82
C ARG A 201 0.30 -12.84 -3.50
N ARG A 202 1.14 -13.00 -4.52
CA ARG A 202 2.60 -13.01 -4.37
C ARG A 202 3.12 -11.69 -3.78
N ILE A 203 2.67 -10.55 -4.31
CA ILE A 203 3.05 -9.23 -3.80
C ILE A 203 2.68 -9.11 -2.32
N ILE A 204 1.43 -9.44 -1.94
CA ILE A 204 1.00 -9.40 -0.53
C ILE A 204 1.85 -10.32 0.35
N SER A 205 2.19 -11.51 -0.13
CA SER A 205 3.00 -12.47 0.63
C SER A 205 4.39 -11.93 1.00
N TRP A 206 4.99 -11.05 0.17
CA TRP A 206 6.26 -10.43 0.50
C TRP A 206 6.17 -9.43 1.67
N PHE A 207 4.98 -8.94 2.01
CA PHE A 207 4.74 -8.01 3.12
C PHE A 207 4.18 -8.68 4.38
N ALA A 208 3.95 -9.99 4.35
CA ALA A 208 3.38 -10.72 5.48
C ALA A 208 4.16 -10.51 6.78
N ASP A 209 3.48 -10.58 7.92
CA ASP A 209 4.07 -10.42 9.25
C ASP A 209 4.79 -11.70 9.71
N SER A 210 5.67 -12.20 8.85
CA SER A 210 6.46 -13.40 9.05
C SER A 210 7.94 -13.07 8.98
N PRO A 211 8.81 -13.72 9.78
CA PRO A 211 10.26 -13.59 9.67
C PRO A 211 10.83 -13.90 8.28
N PHE A 212 10.09 -14.64 7.45
CA PHE A 212 10.51 -15.07 6.12
C PHE A 212 10.12 -14.11 4.99
N ALA A 213 9.15 -13.21 5.23
CA ALA A 213 8.67 -12.28 4.21
C ALA A 213 9.75 -11.22 3.89
N ASN A 214 10.04 -11.00 2.60
CA ASN A 214 11.14 -10.13 2.15
C ASN A 214 11.01 -8.69 2.66
N PHE A 215 9.78 -8.17 2.70
CA PHE A 215 9.43 -6.79 3.07
C PHE A 215 8.54 -6.74 4.32
N GLY A 216 8.42 -7.87 5.04
CA GLY A 216 7.65 -7.98 6.27
C GLY A 216 8.24 -7.16 7.42
N LEU A 217 7.40 -6.86 8.40
CA LEU A 217 7.76 -6.03 9.56
C LEU A 217 9.01 -6.55 10.28
N HIS A 218 9.11 -7.86 10.48
CA HIS A 218 10.26 -8.52 11.13
C HIS A 218 11.60 -8.21 10.45
N ARG A 219 11.61 -8.21 9.10
CA ARG A 219 12.81 -7.89 8.31
C ARG A 219 13.18 -6.42 8.41
N LEU A 220 12.20 -5.52 8.31
CA LEU A 220 12.47 -4.09 8.42
C LEU A 220 13.07 -3.72 9.79
N ILE A 221 12.56 -4.33 10.87
CA ILE A 221 13.12 -4.14 12.22
C ILE A 221 14.53 -4.72 12.31
N GLU A 222 14.77 -5.92 11.76
CA GLU A 222 16.11 -6.50 11.71
C GLU A 222 17.12 -5.57 11.03
N TYR A 223 16.72 -4.95 9.91
CA TYR A 223 17.56 -3.99 9.21
C TYR A 223 17.77 -2.69 9.99
N GLY A 224 16.78 -2.25 10.76
CA GLY A 224 16.83 -1.06 11.62
C GLY A 224 17.76 -1.19 12.81
N ARG A 225 18.06 -2.41 13.28
CA ARG A 225 18.97 -2.63 14.43
C ARG A 225 20.35 -2.00 14.24
N LYS A 226 20.88 -2.00 13.02
CA LYS A 226 22.18 -1.36 12.72
C LYS A 226 22.17 0.16 12.90
N SER A 227 20.99 0.78 12.92
CA SER A 227 20.78 2.20 13.15
C SER A 227 20.23 2.49 14.54
N GLY A 228 20.38 1.55 15.48
CA GLY A 228 19.91 1.68 16.87
C GLY A 228 18.40 1.58 17.05
N LYS A 229 17.65 1.14 16.03
CA LYS A 229 16.20 0.95 16.10
C LYS A 229 15.84 -0.48 16.50
N THR A 230 14.84 -0.61 17.34
CA THR A 230 14.32 -1.88 17.85
C THR A 230 12.80 -1.97 17.66
N ALA A 231 12.20 -3.10 18.01
CA ALA A 231 10.75 -3.25 17.99
C ALA A 231 10.14 -2.38 19.10
N GLY A 232 9.10 -1.61 18.78
CA GLY A 232 8.52 -0.61 19.69
C GLY A 232 8.95 0.83 19.40
N ASP A 233 10.09 1.02 18.71
CA ASP A 233 10.58 2.36 18.37
C ASP A 233 9.76 3.00 17.25
N TRP A 234 9.72 4.34 17.28
CA TRP A 234 9.20 5.11 16.16
C TRP A 234 10.28 5.28 15.06
N TYR A 235 9.83 5.19 13.81
CA TYR A 235 10.63 5.37 12.60
C TYR A 235 10.16 6.61 11.84
N GLY A 236 11.10 7.43 11.37
CA GLY A 236 10.80 8.54 10.46
C GLY A 236 10.75 8.09 9.00
N PRO A 237 10.06 8.82 8.11
CA PRO A 237 9.95 8.48 6.68
C PRO A 237 11.29 8.22 5.99
N ALA A 238 12.29 9.08 6.23
CA ALA A 238 13.64 8.93 5.68
C ALA A 238 14.33 7.62 6.10
N VAL A 239 14.18 7.24 7.38
CA VAL A 239 14.74 5.98 7.89
C VAL A 239 14.07 4.80 7.17
N VAL A 240 12.74 4.83 7.05
CA VAL A 240 11.99 3.78 6.37
C VAL A 240 12.40 3.65 4.91
N ALA A 241 12.64 4.75 4.19
CA ALA A 241 13.15 4.71 2.81
C ALA A 241 14.44 3.89 2.67
N HIS A 242 15.40 4.09 3.58
CA HIS A 242 16.64 3.31 3.60
C HIS A 242 16.43 1.85 4.02
N LEU A 243 15.46 1.56 4.89
CA LEU A 243 15.11 0.18 5.24
C LEU A 243 14.51 -0.56 4.05
N LEU A 244 13.61 0.08 3.29
CA LEU A 244 13.03 -0.48 2.07
C LEU A 244 14.13 -0.76 1.03
N ARG A 245 15.05 0.19 0.82
CA ARG A 245 16.20 -0.02 -0.07
C ARG A 245 16.98 -1.27 0.29
N LYS A 246 17.37 -1.36 1.56
CA LYS A 246 18.11 -2.52 2.07
C LYS A 246 17.31 -3.82 1.98
N ALA A 247 15.99 -3.76 2.13
CA ALA A 247 15.13 -4.93 1.99
C ALA A 247 15.08 -5.44 0.55
N VAL A 248 14.96 -4.55 -0.44
CA VAL A 248 15.04 -4.92 -1.86
C VAL A 248 16.43 -5.45 -2.24
N GLU A 249 17.51 -4.79 -1.81
CA GLU A 249 18.89 -5.26 -2.03
C GLU A 249 19.18 -6.66 -1.47
N LYS A 250 18.46 -7.07 -0.42
CA LYS A 250 18.64 -8.35 0.27
C LYS A 250 17.54 -9.37 0.00
N ALA A 251 16.55 -9.01 -0.82
CA ALA A 251 15.47 -9.91 -1.19
C ALA A 251 16.06 -11.13 -1.92
N ARG A 252 15.60 -12.32 -1.54
CA ARG A 252 16.10 -13.58 -2.12
C ARG A 252 15.23 -14.11 -3.25
N ASP A 253 14.05 -13.52 -3.42
CA ASP A 253 13.10 -13.92 -4.45
C ASP A 253 13.65 -13.57 -5.84
N THR A 254 13.64 -14.55 -6.73
CA THR A 254 14.13 -14.38 -8.11
C THR A 254 13.26 -13.41 -8.91
N GLU A 255 11.97 -13.29 -8.59
CA GLU A 255 11.06 -12.37 -9.29
C GLU A 255 11.36 -10.90 -8.97
N LEU A 256 12.04 -10.64 -7.85
CA LEU A 256 12.48 -9.29 -7.46
C LEU A 256 13.83 -8.92 -8.08
N GLN A 257 14.49 -9.82 -8.80
CA GLN A 257 15.74 -9.52 -9.50
C GLN A 257 15.47 -8.52 -10.61
N GLY A 258 16.27 -7.46 -10.64
CA GLY A 258 16.12 -6.37 -11.61
C GLY A 258 15.39 -5.15 -11.07
N LEU A 259 14.73 -5.24 -9.90
CA LEU A 259 14.22 -4.07 -9.19
C LEU A 259 15.29 -3.53 -8.22
N THR A 260 15.49 -2.22 -8.21
CA THR A 260 16.34 -1.54 -7.23
C THR A 260 15.63 -0.33 -6.63
N ILE A 261 16.13 0.15 -5.48
CA ILE A 261 15.65 1.38 -4.86
C ILE A 261 16.80 2.37 -4.77
N TYR A 262 16.61 3.56 -5.33
CA TYR A 262 17.46 4.71 -5.10
C TYR A 262 16.84 5.59 -4.01
N VAL A 263 17.63 5.99 -3.02
CA VAL A 263 17.18 6.93 -1.98
C VAL A 263 17.98 8.23 -2.14
N ALA A 264 17.28 9.32 -2.45
CA ALA A 264 17.87 10.63 -2.63
C ALA A 264 18.57 11.11 -1.35
N GLN A 265 19.68 11.82 -1.52
CA GLN A 265 20.42 12.46 -0.44
C GLN A 265 20.18 13.97 -0.51
N ASP A 266 19.99 14.62 0.63
CA ASP A 266 19.79 16.07 0.72
C ASP A 266 18.73 16.61 -0.26
N CYS A 267 17.61 15.87 -0.38
CA CYS A 267 16.51 16.16 -1.30
C CYS A 267 16.91 16.22 -2.79
N THR A 268 18.07 15.68 -3.16
CA THR A 268 18.65 15.75 -4.51
C THR A 268 18.75 14.36 -5.14
N VAL A 269 18.26 14.23 -6.38
CA VAL A 269 18.39 13.02 -7.20
C VAL A 269 19.50 13.24 -8.22
N TYR A 270 20.61 12.50 -8.08
CA TYR A 270 21.72 12.55 -9.02
C TYR A 270 21.44 11.65 -10.22
N LYS A 271 21.32 12.24 -11.41
CA LYS A 271 20.95 11.51 -12.63
C LYS A 271 21.90 10.36 -12.95
N SER A 272 23.22 10.58 -12.84
CA SER A 272 24.24 9.56 -13.07
C SER A 272 24.01 8.31 -12.22
N ASP A 273 23.78 8.48 -10.92
CA ASP A 273 23.62 7.37 -9.99
C ASP A 273 22.39 6.52 -10.30
N VAL A 274 21.30 7.16 -10.73
CA VAL A 274 20.07 6.46 -11.12
C VAL A 274 20.28 5.68 -12.43
N ILE A 275 20.96 6.29 -13.40
CA ILE A 275 21.31 5.62 -14.67
C ILE A 275 22.24 4.43 -14.42
N ASP A 276 23.26 4.57 -13.57
CA ASP A 276 24.16 3.48 -13.20
C ASP A 276 23.42 2.34 -12.49
N ALA A 277 22.43 2.67 -11.66
CA ALA A 277 21.58 1.68 -11.00
C ALA A 277 20.71 0.88 -12.01
N LEU A 278 20.26 1.54 -13.08
CA LEU A 278 19.49 0.97 -14.18
C LEU A 278 20.36 0.21 -15.20
N CYS A 279 21.63 0.60 -15.35
CA CYS A 279 22.57 0.05 -16.32
C CYS A 279 23.88 -0.39 -15.64
N PRO A 280 23.86 -1.40 -14.75
CA PRO A 280 25.08 -1.87 -14.11
C PRO A 280 26.04 -2.45 -15.15
N PHE A 281 27.29 -2.01 -15.14
CA PHE A 281 28.34 -2.69 -15.90
C PHE A 281 28.52 -4.11 -15.34
N THR A 282 28.38 -5.13 -16.20
CA THR A 282 28.72 -6.52 -15.86
C THR A 282 29.58 -7.10 -16.96
N ASP A 283 30.66 -7.79 -16.59
CA ASP A 283 31.62 -8.43 -17.51
C ASP A 283 31.01 -9.58 -18.34
N SER A 284 29.74 -9.94 -18.10
CA SER A 284 29.08 -11.15 -18.63
C SER A 284 28.04 -10.88 -19.74
N GLY A 285 27.88 -9.65 -20.22
CA GLY A 285 27.12 -9.39 -21.47
C GLY A 285 25.61 -9.67 -21.45
N MET A 286 24.98 -9.91 -20.30
CA MET A 286 23.52 -9.97 -20.18
C MET A 286 23.01 -8.99 -19.12
N THR A 287 22.65 -7.78 -19.55
CA THR A 287 21.84 -6.87 -18.74
C THR A 287 20.37 -7.24 -18.92
N GLY A 288 19.78 -7.94 -17.95
CA GLY A 288 18.32 -7.93 -17.81
C GLY A 288 17.84 -6.49 -17.59
N ALA A 289 16.71 -6.10 -18.20
CA ALA A 289 16.14 -4.77 -18.00
C ALA A 289 15.92 -4.53 -16.50
N LYS A 290 16.47 -3.44 -15.97
CA LYS A 290 16.29 -3.05 -14.58
C LYS A 290 15.26 -1.94 -14.45
N SER A 291 14.54 -1.96 -13.34
CA SER A 291 13.62 -0.91 -12.92
C SER A 291 14.08 -0.30 -11.60
N VAL A 292 13.75 0.97 -11.36
CA VAL A 292 14.13 1.69 -10.15
C VAL A 292 12.92 2.32 -9.47
N ILE A 293 12.84 2.17 -8.16
CA ILE A 293 12.00 3.00 -7.31
C ILE A 293 12.88 4.11 -6.72
N ILE A 294 12.49 5.35 -6.91
CA ILE A 294 13.19 6.53 -6.39
C ILE A 294 12.42 7.00 -5.15
N LEU A 295 13.07 7.00 -4.00
CA LEU A 295 12.52 7.52 -2.74
C LEU A 295 13.22 8.83 -2.40
N ILE A 296 12.45 9.89 -2.19
CA ILE A 296 12.96 11.23 -1.93
C ILE A 296 12.46 11.68 -0.56
N PRO A 297 13.25 11.47 0.51
CA PRO A 297 12.95 12.05 1.80
C PRO A 297 13.06 13.57 1.72
N VAL A 298 12.01 14.28 2.16
CA VAL A 298 11.94 15.74 2.10
C VAL A 298 11.35 16.31 3.39
N ARG A 299 11.62 17.60 3.61
CA ARG A 299 10.99 18.39 4.67
C ARG A 299 10.35 19.65 4.08
N LEU A 300 9.03 19.64 3.94
CA LEU A 300 8.23 20.67 3.28
C LEU A 300 7.89 21.87 4.19
N GLY A 301 8.65 22.09 5.26
CA GLY A 301 8.39 23.16 6.22
C GLY A 301 9.03 22.94 7.60
N GLY A 302 8.83 23.92 8.48
CA GLY A 302 9.33 23.89 9.86
C GLY A 302 8.47 23.01 10.75
N GLU A 303 7.59 23.63 11.53
CA GLU A 303 6.59 22.95 12.38
C GLU A 303 5.33 22.52 11.61
N ARG A 304 5.02 23.23 10.53
CA ARG A 304 3.89 23.00 9.63
C ARG A 304 4.39 23.02 8.20
N THR A 305 3.71 22.30 7.33
CA THR A 305 3.96 22.36 5.89
C THR A 305 3.75 23.79 5.38
N ASN A 306 4.74 24.31 4.63
CA ASN A 306 4.61 25.59 3.95
C ASN A 306 3.61 25.43 2.80
N MET A 307 2.66 26.37 2.70
CA MET A 307 1.58 26.34 1.74
C MET A 307 2.06 26.49 0.29
N GLU A 308 3.24 27.10 0.08
CA GLU A 308 3.88 27.18 -1.25
C GLU A 308 4.11 25.80 -1.86
N TYR A 309 4.36 24.77 -1.05
CA TYR A 309 4.55 23.41 -1.55
C TYR A 309 3.26 22.65 -1.86
N PHE A 310 2.08 23.23 -1.67
CA PHE A 310 0.82 22.49 -1.89
C PHE A 310 0.63 22.13 -3.35
N GLU A 311 0.87 23.08 -4.27
CA GLU A 311 0.77 22.84 -5.71
C GLU A 311 1.86 21.89 -6.20
N PHE A 312 3.07 21.99 -5.65
CA PHE A 312 4.13 21.01 -5.89
C PHE A 312 3.70 19.59 -5.51
N VAL A 313 3.14 19.38 -4.31
CA VAL A 313 2.68 18.06 -3.86
C VAL A 313 1.53 17.55 -4.73
N LYS A 314 0.58 18.41 -5.12
CA LYS A 314 -0.50 18.05 -6.05
C LYS A 314 0.09 17.61 -7.39
N GLY A 315 0.99 18.40 -7.96
CA GLY A 315 1.67 18.09 -9.23
C GLY A 315 2.39 16.75 -9.18
N ILE A 316 3.12 16.44 -8.10
CA ILE A 316 3.77 15.15 -7.91
C ILE A 316 2.75 14.00 -7.84
N LEU A 317 1.66 14.14 -7.10
CA LEU A 317 0.61 13.12 -6.98
C LEU A 317 -0.18 12.90 -8.29
N SER A 318 -0.12 13.87 -9.21
CA SER A 318 -0.71 13.81 -10.55
C SER A 318 0.18 13.13 -11.60
N LEU A 319 1.41 12.70 -11.25
CA LEU A 319 2.30 12.00 -12.19
C LEU A 319 1.96 10.49 -12.27
N ASP A 320 1.94 9.93 -13.48
CA ASP A 320 1.59 8.52 -13.74
C ASP A 320 2.51 7.50 -13.05
N TYR A 321 3.76 7.89 -12.82
CA TYR A 321 4.79 7.08 -12.16
C TYR A 321 4.93 7.39 -10.67
N CYS A 322 4.08 8.25 -10.10
CA CYS A 322 4.03 8.49 -8.66
C CYS A 322 3.46 7.26 -7.94
N ILE A 323 4.20 6.74 -6.97
CA ILE A 323 3.74 5.65 -6.10
C ILE A 323 3.25 6.17 -4.75
N GLY A 324 3.07 7.49 -4.62
CA GLY A 324 2.51 8.16 -3.45
C GLY A 324 3.55 8.75 -2.50
N ILE A 325 3.07 9.19 -1.34
CA ILE A 325 3.89 9.88 -0.34
C ILE A 325 3.60 9.26 1.03
N ILE A 326 4.66 8.98 1.81
CA ILE A 326 4.52 8.59 3.22
C ILE A 326 4.95 9.74 4.11
N GLY A 327 4.25 9.98 5.21
CA GLY A 327 4.59 11.06 6.13
C GLY A 327 3.72 11.03 7.37
N GLY A 328 3.93 12.01 8.24
CA GLY A 328 3.12 12.17 9.44
C GLY A 328 3.95 12.27 10.72
N LYS A 329 3.26 12.61 11.80
CA LYS A 329 3.86 12.81 13.13
C LYS A 329 4.23 11.46 13.76
N PRO A 330 5.05 11.48 14.82
CA PRO A 330 5.24 10.30 15.66
C PRO A 330 3.92 9.64 16.05
N LYS A 331 3.80 8.34 15.75
CA LYS A 331 2.59 7.50 15.95
C LYS A 331 1.35 7.91 15.15
N GLN A 332 1.51 8.74 14.12
CA GLN A 332 0.45 9.22 13.23
C GLN A 332 0.97 9.32 11.79
N SER A 333 1.42 8.20 11.23
CA SER A 333 1.88 8.14 9.83
C SER A 333 0.76 7.71 8.88
N TYR A 334 0.70 8.31 7.70
CA TYR A 334 -0.27 8.02 6.65
C TYR A 334 0.42 7.78 5.31
N TYR A 335 -0.25 7.02 4.45
CA TYR A 335 0.13 6.86 3.04
C TYR A 335 -0.81 7.71 2.18
N PHE A 336 -0.29 8.82 1.66
CA PHE A 336 -1.01 9.76 0.82
C PHE A 336 -0.94 9.28 -0.63
N ALA A 337 -2.10 8.93 -1.19
CA ALA A 337 -2.21 8.35 -2.52
C ALA A 337 -2.80 9.32 -3.55
N GLY A 338 -3.34 10.46 -3.11
CA GLY A 338 -4.03 11.37 -4.03
C GLY A 338 -4.52 12.64 -3.36
N PHE A 339 -5.35 13.40 -4.06
CA PHE A 339 -5.97 14.62 -3.54
C PHE A 339 -7.28 14.97 -4.25
N GLN A 340 -8.06 15.83 -3.62
CA GLN A 340 -9.17 16.57 -4.24
C GLN A 340 -9.21 17.95 -3.59
N ASP A 341 -9.24 19.00 -4.40
CA ASP A 341 -9.13 20.39 -3.93
C ASP A 341 -7.92 20.53 -2.98
N ASP A 342 -8.10 21.13 -1.81
CA ASP A 342 -7.08 21.29 -0.76
C ASP A 342 -7.09 20.15 0.28
N SER A 343 -7.51 18.95 -0.13
CA SER A 343 -7.49 17.77 0.73
C SER A 343 -6.71 16.62 0.12
N LEU A 344 -5.78 16.08 0.90
CA LEU A 344 -5.09 14.83 0.61
C LEU A 344 -6.01 13.64 0.84
N ILE A 345 -5.94 12.66 -0.04
CA ILE A 345 -6.56 11.34 0.07
C ILE A 345 -5.49 10.37 0.57
N TYR A 346 -5.82 9.60 1.61
CA TYR A 346 -4.85 8.73 2.25
C TYR A 346 -5.43 7.40 2.72
N MET A 347 -4.53 6.43 2.88
CA MET A 347 -4.73 5.17 3.58
C MET A 347 -4.13 5.24 4.97
N ASP A 348 -4.91 4.78 5.94
CA ASP A 348 -4.60 4.91 7.35
C ASP A 348 -4.19 3.55 7.92
N PRO A 349 -2.96 3.37 8.42
CA PRO A 349 -2.50 2.10 8.95
C PRO A 349 -3.00 1.82 10.38
N HIS A 350 -3.65 2.78 11.05
CA HIS A 350 -3.96 2.70 12.48
C HIS A 350 -5.18 1.84 12.82
N TYR A 351 -5.34 0.72 12.11
CA TYR A 351 -6.33 -0.30 12.41
C TYR A 351 -5.62 -1.57 12.82
N CYS A 352 -5.94 -2.09 14.00
CA CYS A 352 -5.35 -3.33 14.50
C CYS A 352 -6.18 -4.50 13.96
N GLN A 353 -5.59 -5.30 13.06
CA GLN A 353 -6.23 -6.48 12.47
C GLN A 353 -5.49 -7.75 12.91
N SER A 354 -6.15 -8.91 12.98
CA SER A 354 -5.46 -10.18 13.28
C SER A 354 -4.46 -10.55 12.19
N PHE A 355 -3.36 -11.19 12.54
CA PHE A 355 -2.40 -11.75 11.60
C PHE A 355 -3.06 -12.72 10.60
N ILE A 356 -2.58 -12.71 9.34
CA ILE A 356 -2.99 -13.66 8.30
C ILE A 356 -1.81 -14.55 7.92
N ASP A 357 -2.00 -15.86 7.99
CA ASP A 357 -1.03 -16.83 7.50
C ASP A 357 -1.10 -16.93 5.97
N VAL A 358 -0.13 -16.30 5.30
CA VAL A 358 0.00 -16.29 3.84
C VAL A 358 0.59 -17.58 3.27
N SER A 359 0.98 -18.55 4.11
CA SER A 359 1.46 -19.87 3.64
C SER A 359 0.32 -20.74 3.10
N VAL A 360 -0.93 -20.43 3.50
CA VAL A 360 -2.13 -21.05 2.97
C VAL A 360 -2.40 -20.54 1.56
N LYS A 361 -2.52 -21.43 0.57
CA LYS A 361 -2.65 -21.11 -0.86
C LYS A 361 -3.65 -19.98 -1.16
N ASP A 362 -4.84 -20.07 -0.57
CA ASP A 362 -5.96 -19.16 -0.84
C ASP A 362 -6.26 -18.26 0.36
N PHE A 363 -5.21 -17.75 1.02
CA PHE A 363 -5.35 -16.85 2.17
C PHE A 363 -6.27 -15.65 1.87
N PRO A 364 -7.02 -15.15 2.87
CA PRO A 364 -7.95 -14.05 2.69
C PRO A 364 -7.22 -12.75 2.34
N LEU A 365 -7.71 -12.04 1.34
CA LEU A 365 -7.15 -10.80 0.81
C LEU A 365 -7.86 -9.56 1.36
N GLU A 366 -9.06 -9.74 1.92
CA GLU A 366 -9.99 -8.69 2.31
C GLU A 366 -9.38 -7.68 3.27
N SER A 367 -8.59 -8.14 4.23
CA SER A 367 -7.90 -7.28 5.22
C SER A 367 -6.73 -6.46 4.65
N PHE A 368 -6.34 -6.71 3.39
CA PHE A 368 -5.27 -6.01 2.67
C PHE A 368 -5.80 -4.96 1.70
N HIS A 369 -7.10 -4.67 1.70
CA HIS A 369 -7.73 -3.69 0.82
C HIS A 369 -8.60 -2.74 1.62
N CYS A 370 -8.40 -1.43 1.44
CA CYS A 370 -9.13 -0.42 2.20
C CYS A 370 -10.46 -0.09 1.51
N PRO A 371 -11.63 -0.37 2.13
CA PRO A 371 -12.92 -0.14 1.48
C PRO A 371 -13.34 1.33 1.46
N SER A 372 -12.63 2.21 2.14
CA SER A 372 -13.09 3.59 2.36
C SER A 372 -11.94 4.59 2.36
N PRO A 373 -11.84 5.44 1.33
CA PRO A 373 -10.83 6.49 1.32
C PRO A 373 -11.07 7.52 2.41
N LYS A 374 -9.99 8.04 2.99
CA LYS A 374 -10.04 9.15 3.95
C LYS A 374 -9.47 10.42 3.35
N LYS A 375 -9.96 11.57 3.82
CA LYS A 375 -9.44 12.90 3.45
C LYS A 375 -8.95 13.71 4.64
N MET A 376 -7.91 14.51 4.42
CA MET A 376 -7.46 15.53 5.37
C MET A 376 -6.97 16.78 4.63
N SER A 377 -7.13 17.95 5.23
CA SER A 377 -6.55 19.18 4.65
C SER A 377 -5.03 19.09 4.56
N PHE A 378 -4.43 19.61 3.47
CA PHE A 378 -2.97 19.76 3.34
C PHE A 378 -2.33 20.44 4.54
N LYS A 379 -3.03 21.39 5.17
CA LYS A 379 -2.55 22.10 6.38
C LYS A 379 -2.31 21.19 7.58
N LYS A 380 -2.87 19.97 7.58
CA LYS A 380 -2.70 18.97 8.64
C LYS A 380 -1.58 17.96 8.33
N MET A 381 -1.06 17.94 7.10
CA MET A 381 0.08 17.11 6.74
C MET A 381 1.30 17.52 7.57
N ASP A 382 2.07 16.55 8.04
CA ASP A 382 3.37 16.82 8.66
C ASP A 382 4.39 17.17 7.57
N PRO A 383 5.28 18.16 7.79
CA PRO A 383 6.25 18.55 6.78
C PRO A 383 7.30 17.48 6.49
N SER A 384 7.54 16.51 7.40
CA SER A 384 8.47 15.41 7.17
C SER A 384 7.79 14.28 6.39
N CYS A 385 8.23 14.05 5.16
CA CYS A 385 7.67 12.99 4.31
C CYS A 385 8.72 12.35 3.39
N THR A 386 8.31 11.33 2.66
CA THR A 386 9.10 10.69 1.60
C THR A 386 8.19 10.48 0.41
N ILE A 387 8.59 11.04 -0.73
CA ILE A 387 7.93 10.89 -2.02
C ILE A 387 8.49 9.64 -2.70
N GLY A 388 7.63 8.83 -3.31
CA GLY A 388 8.05 7.68 -4.11
C GLY A 388 7.69 7.84 -5.59
N LEU A 389 8.62 7.48 -6.46
CA LEU A 389 8.45 7.41 -7.92
C LEU A 389 8.93 6.05 -8.43
N TYR A 390 8.31 5.54 -9.48
CA TYR A 390 8.71 4.28 -10.13
C TYR A 390 9.07 4.50 -11.60
N CYS A 391 10.28 4.10 -11.98
CA CYS A 391 10.75 4.18 -13.36
C CYS A 391 11.08 2.76 -13.85
N ARG A 392 10.38 2.31 -14.90
CA ARG A 392 10.55 0.96 -15.44
C ARG A 392 11.92 0.73 -16.07
N ASP A 393 12.46 1.76 -16.70
CA ASP A 393 13.70 1.74 -17.46
C ASP A 393 14.28 3.17 -17.54
N VAL A 394 15.41 3.30 -18.24
CA VAL A 394 16.10 4.59 -18.45
C VAL A 394 15.20 5.62 -19.12
N GLN A 395 14.44 5.24 -20.15
CA GLN A 395 13.55 6.18 -20.85
C GLN A 395 12.42 6.65 -19.93
N GLY A 396 11.89 5.75 -19.10
CA GLY A 396 10.93 6.07 -18.06
C GLY A 396 11.49 7.08 -17.06
N PHE A 397 12.74 6.90 -16.62
CA PHE A 397 13.41 7.85 -15.74
C PHE A 397 13.63 9.22 -16.39
N GLU A 398 14.08 9.26 -17.65
CA GLU A 398 14.28 10.53 -18.37
C GLU A 398 12.97 11.31 -18.52
N ARG A 399 11.88 10.64 -18.94
CA ARG A 399 10.54 11.24 -18.97
C ARG A 399 10.12 11.76 -17.61
N THR A 400 10.31 10.96 -16.56
CA THR A 400 10.01 11.37 -15.19
C THR A 400 10.77 12.62 -14.77
N ALA A 401 12.07 12.68 -15.09
CA ALA A 401 12.90 13.84 -14.76
C ALA A 401 12.44 15.10 -15.51
N GLU A 402 12.06 14.99 -16.77
CA GLU A 402 11.53 16.11 -17.56
C GLU A 402 10.18 16.61 -17.01
N GLU A 403 9.25 15.71 -16.72
CA GLU A 403 7.93 16.08 -16.20
C GLU A 403 8.01 16.72 -14.80
N ILE A 404 8.90 16.24 -13.92
CA ILE A 404 9.11 16.87 -12.61
C ILE A 404 9.59 18.32 -12.74
N THR A 405 10.41 18.65 -13.75
CA THR A 405 10.84 20.04 -13.98
C THR A 405 9.70 20.96 -14.43
N LYS A 406 8.58 20.40 -14.90
CA LYS A 406 7.38 21.14 -15.30
C LYS A 406 6.37 21.27 -14.16
N VAL A 407 6.55 20.54 -13.05
CA VAL A 407 5.73 20.72 -11.85
C VAL A 407 6.09 22.08 -11.26
N ASN A 408 5.18 23.05 -11.41
CA ASN A 408 5.37 24.40 -10.89
C ASN A 408 5.52 24.37 -9.36
N PHE A 409 6.51 25.12 -8.87
CA PHE A 409 6.66 25.49 -7.47
C PHE A 409 5.83 26.74 -7.15
#